data_AF-A0A0F3QDD9-F1
#
_entry.id   AF-A0A0F3QDD9-F1
#
_cell.length_a   1.000
_cell.length_b   1.000
_cell.length_c   1.000
_cell.angle_alpha   90.00
_cell.angle_beta   90.00
_cell.angle_gamma   90.00
#
_symmetry.space_group_name_H-M   'P 1'
#
loop_
_entity.id
_entity.type
_entity.pdbx_description
1 polymer ?
#
loop_
_entity_poly.entity_id
_entity_poly.type
_entity_poly.pdbx_seq_one_letter_code
_entity_poly.pdbx_strand_id
1 'polypeptide(L)'
;MPKFAKIDIGIEHIELILCYTLTRIKQDDIIEVEKLLQSKLNPKKRENVMKSIAHHWMQQGREEEKAIMAKNMKSIAHHWIQQGKEEAREEAKAEAKAVKLVNIKMQKEKVMMTKKMLKEGIPLESVIKITELSKADLER
;
A
#
# COMPACT_ATOMS: atom_id res chain seq x y z
N MET A 1 -39.83 -2.35 -7.45
CA MET A 1 -39.59 -3.29 -8.56
C MET A 1 -40.44 -2.90 -9.76
N PRO A 2 -39.93 -2.98 -11.00
CA PRO A 2 -40.75 -2.81 -12.18
C PRO A 2 -41.68 -4.02 -12.35
N LYS A 3 -42.92 -3.80 -12.79
CA LYS A 3 -43.89 -4.88 -13.07
C LYS A 3 -43.68 -5.37 -14.50
N PHE A 4 -43.27 -6.62 -14.65
CA PHE A 4 -43.13 -7.30 -15.95
C PHE A 4 -44.51 -7.69 -16.51
N ALA A 5 -45.29 -6.71 -16.96
CA ALA A 5 -46.54 -6.98 -17.66
C ALA A 5 -46.25 -7.25 -19.14
N LYS A 6 -46.58 -8.47 -19.61
CA LYS A 6 -46.68 -8.93 -21.01
C LYS A 6 -45.72 -8.25 -21.99
N ILE A 7 -44.46 -8.66 -21.98
CA ILE A 7 -43.51 -8.39 -23.06
C ILE A 7 -43.18 -9.75 -23.68
N ASP A 8 -43.37 -9.90 -24.98
CA ASP A 8 -42.91 -11.06 -25.73
C ASP A 8 -41.40 -10.87 -25.96
N ILE A 9 -40.62 -11.34 -25.00
CA ILE A 9 -39.16 -11.12 -24.95
C ILE A 9 -38.50 -12.26 -25.74
N GLY A 10 -37.84 -11.92 -26.85
CA GLY A 10 -37.04 -12.87 -27.62
C GLY A 10 -35.91 -13.50 -26.79
N ILE A 11 -35.54 -14.74 -27.10
CA ILE A 11 -34.55 -15.54 -26.36
C ILE A 11 -33.22 -14.78 -26.12
N GLU A 12 -32.79 -13.96 -27.07
CA GLU A 12 -31.57 -13.16 -26.99
C GLU A 12 -31.63 -12.07 -25.90
N HIS A 13 -32.82 -11.50 -25.66
CA HIS A 13 -33.03 -10.56 -24.55
C HIS A 13 -33.11 -11.28 -23.20
N ILE A 14 -33.59 -12.54 -23.17
CA ILE A 14 -33.54 -13.39 -21.97
C ILE A 14 -32.09 -13.70 -21.61
N GLU A 15 -31.23 -14.04 -22.59
CA GLU A 15 -29.79 -14.21 -22.36
C GLU A 15 -29.13 -12.95 -21.83
N LEU A 16 -29.44 -11.78 -22.40
CA LEU A 16 -28.87 -10.50 -21.96
C LEU A 16 -29.32 -10.12 -20.53
N ILE A 17 -30.61 -10.34 -20.22
CA ILE A 17 -31.17 -10.09 -18.89
C ILE A 17 -30.57 -11.06 -17.87
N LEU A 18 -30.43 -12.35 -18.19
CA LEU A 18 -29.82 -13.36 -17.30
C LEU A 18 -28.34 -13.07 -17.04
N CYS A 19 -27.58 -12.70 -18.06
CA CYS A 19 -26.17 -12.30 -17.91
C CYS A 19 -26.01 -11.03 -17.06
N TYR A 20 -26.94 -10.06 -17.17
CA TYR A 20 -26.85 -8.79 -16.45
C TYR A 20 -27.40 -8.84 -15.02
N THR A 21 -28.42 -9.65 -14.73
CA THR A 21 -29.14 -9.60 -13.45
C THR A 21 -28.69 -10.62 -12.40
N LEU A 22 -28.14 -11.78 -12.78
CA LEU A 22 -27.99 -12.92 -11.86
C LEU A 22 -26.92 -12.81 -10.76
N THR A 23 -26.16 -11.71 -10.70
CA THR A 23 -25.16 -11.45 -9.65
C THR A 23 -25.73 -10.71 -8.45
N ARG A 24 -26.99 -10.25 -8.52
CA ARG A 24 -27.61 -9.39 -7.50
C ARG A 24 -29.03 -9.82 -7.09
N ILE A 25 -29.49 -10.99 -7.51
CA ILE A 25 -30.86 -11.47 -7.23
C ILE A 25 -30.86 -12.45 -6.05
N LYS A 26 -31.96 -12.43 -5.28
CA LYS A 26 -32.10 -13.30 -4.11
C LYS A 26 -32.36 -14.73 -4.55
N GLN A 27 -32.13 -15.70 -3.67
CA GLN A 27 -32.30 -17.13 -3.96
C GLN A 27 -33.70 -17.47 -4.51
N ASP A 28 -34.73 -16.75 -4.06
CA ASP A 28 -36.12 -16.91 -4.52
C ASP A 28 -36.29 -16.49 -6.01
N ASP A 29 -35.59 -15.46 -6.45
CA ASP A 29 -35.65 -14.96 -7.82
C ASP A 29 -34.92 -15.89 -8.80
N ILE A 30 -33.87 -16.60 -8.34
CA ILE A 30 -33.18 -17.65 -9.09
C ILE A 30 -34.13 -18.81 -9.40
N ILE A 31 -34.98 -19.18 -8.44
CA ILE A 31 -35.97 -20.24 -8.59
C ILE A 31 -37.06 -19.85 -9.60
N GLU A 32 -37.50 -18.59 -9.62
CA GLU A 32 -38.46 -18.10 -10.62
C GLU A 32 -37.88 -18.08 -12.04
N VAL A 33 -36.61 -17.67 -12.18
CA VAL A 33 -35.87 -17.74 -13.43
C VAL A 33 -35.76 -19.18 -13.93
N GLU A 34 -35.43 -20.12 -13.06
CA GLU A 34 -35.33 -21.53 -13.42
C GLU A 34 -36.68 -22.08 -13.91
N LYS A 35 -37.78 -21.78 -13.21
CA LYS A 35 -39.14 -22.16 -13.62
C LYS A 35 -39.52 -21.56 -14.97
N LEU A 36 -39.18 -20.30 -15.23
CA LEU A 36 -39.43 -19.65 -16.51
C LEU A 36 -38.69 -20.35 -17.65
N LEU A 37 -37.39 -20.65 -17.46
CA LEU A 37 -36.58 -21.37 -18.43
C LEU A 37 -37.10 -22.80 -18.67
N GLN A 38 -37.55 -23.49 -17.63
CA GLN A 38 -38.18 -24.82 -17.73
C GLN A 38 -39.47 -24.78 -18.56
N SER A 39 -40.26 -23.70 -18.46
CA SER A 39 -41.53 -23.56 -19.18
C SER A 39 -41.39 -23.15 -20.65
N LYS A 40 -40.28 -22.49 -21.02
CA LYS A 40 -40.09 -21.89 -22.36
C LYS A 40 -39.08 -22.62 -23.25
N LEU A 41 -38.15 -23.37 -22.66
CA LEU A 41 -37.06 -24.00 -23.41
C LEU A 41 -37.18 -25.52 -23.48
N ASN A 42 -36.93 -26.05 -24.68
CA ASN A 42 -36.72 -27.48 -24.86
C ASN A 42 -35.47 -27.95 -24.08
N PRO A 43 -35.38 -29.25 -23.72
CA PRO A 43 -34.34 -29.74 -22.81
C PRO A 43 -32.91 -29.43 -23.26
N LYS A 44 -32.62 -29.52 -24.57
CA LYS A 44 -31.29 -29.28 -25.13
C LYS A 44 -30.87 -27.81 -25.08
N LYS A 45 -31.79 -26.89 -25.39
CA LYS A 45 -31.53 -25.45 -25.28
C LYS A 45 -31.38 -25.03 -23.81
N ARG A 46 -32.21 -25.59 -22.93
CA ARG A 46 -32.14 -25.39 -21.48
C ARG A 46 -30.78 -25.79 -20.92
N GLU A 47 -30.30 -26.98 -21.26
CA GLU A 47 -29.00 -27.47 -20.82
C GLU A 47 -27.86 -26.55 -21.24
N ASN A 48 -27.88 -26.09 -22.49
CA ASN A 48 -26.85 -25.16 -23.00
C ASN A 48 -26.88 -23.81 -22.25
N VAL A 49 -28.06 -23.23 -22.04
CA VAL A 49 -28.20 -21.96 -21.31
C VAL A 49 -27.73 -22.11 -19.86
N MET A 50 -28.13 -23.18 -19.16
CA MET A 50 -27.70 -23.43 -17.79
C MET A 50 -26.18 -23.66 -17.67
N LYS A 51 -25.58 -24.38 -18.63
CA LYS A 51 -24.11 -24.55 -18.68
C LYS A 51 -23.38 -23.23 -18.89
N SER A 52 -23.86 -22.37 -19.79
CA SER A 52 -23.26 -21.05 -20.04
C SER A 52 -23.35 -20.14 -18.81
N ILE A 53 -24.49 -20.13 -18.11
CA ILE A 53 -24.68 -19.37 -16.86
C ILE A 53 -23.72 -19.87 -15.77
N ALA A 54 -23.66 -21.19 -15.56
CA ALA A 54 -22.77 -21.78 -14.57
C ALA A 54 -21.29 -21.45 -14.88
N HIS A 55 -20.89 -21.50 -16.15
CA HIS A 55 -19.54 -21.14 -16.57
C HIS A 55 -19.21 -19.68 -16.27
N HIS A 56 -20.14 -18.77 -16.61
CA HIS A 56 -19.99 -17.34 -16.36
C HIS A 56 -19.84 -17.01 -14.87
N TRP A 57 -20.67 -17.61 -14.00
CA TRP A 57 -20.55 -17.42 -12.54
C TRP A 57 -19.24 -17.92 -11.97
N MET A 58 -18.80 -19.11 -12.39
CA MET A 58 -17.50 -19.63 -11.97
C MET A 58 -16.36 -18.70 -12.41
N GLN A 59 -16.49 -18.06 -13.57
CA GLN A 59 -15.51 -17.10 -14.04
C GLN A 59 -15.53 -15.80 -13.24
N GLN A 60 -16.71 -15.22 -13.00
CA GLN A 60 -16.84 -14.00 -12.23
C GLN A 60 -16.29 -14.17 -10.80
N GLY A 61 -16.62 -15.29 -10.13
CA GLY A 61 -16.07 -15.57 -8.80
C GLY A 61 -14.54 -15.60 -8.79
N ARG A 62 -13.91 -16.20 -9.82
CA ARG A 62 -12.45 -16.17 -9.97
C ARG A 62 -11.90 -14.77 -10.21
N GLU A 63 -12.60 -13.93 -10.95
CA GLU A 63 -12.18 -12.55 -11.24
C GLU A 63 -12.28 -11.67 -9.98
N GLU A 64 -13.35 -11.81 -9.19
CA GLU A 64 -13.50 -11.14 -7.90
C GLU A 64 -12.40 -11.56 -6.91
N GLU A 65 -12.09 -12.85 -6.82
CA GLU A 65 -10.99 -13.37 -6.00
C GLU A 65 -9.63 -12.79 -6.43
N LYS A 66 -9.36 -12.76 -7.74
CA LYS A 66 -8.14 -12.12 -8.29
C LYS A 66 -8.07 -10.64 -7.94
N ALA A 67 -9.18 -9.92 -8.00
CA ALA A 67 -9.23 -8.49 -7.66
C ALA A 67 -8.93 -8.25 -6.18
N ILE A 68 -9.49 -9.08 -5.29
CA ILE A 68 -9.21 -9.03 -3.84
C ILE A 68 -7.73 -9.33 -3.59
N MET A 69 -7.18 -10.37 -4.21
CA MET A 69 -5.78 -10.75 -4.08
C MET A 69 -4.85 -9.62 -4.58
N ALA A 70 -5.15 -9.01 -5.73
CA ALA A 70 -4.40 -7.88 -6.27
C ALA A 70 -4.41 -6.67 -5.32
N LYS A 71 -5.57 -6.37 -4.70
CA LYS A 71 -5.68 -5.31 -3.69
C LYS A 71 -4.84 -5.61 -2.45
N ASN A 72 -4.86 -6.85 -1.97
CA ASN A 72 -4.06 -7.29 -0.82
C ASN A 72 -2.56 -7.21 -1.12
N MET A 73 -2.12 -7.68 -2.28
CA MET A 73 -0.72 -7.58 -2.72
C MET A 73 -0.26 -6.13 -2.80
N LYS A 74 -1.09 -5.24 -3.36
CA LYS A 74 -0.79 -3.80 -3.42
C LYS A 74 -0.65 -3.18 -2.02
N SER A 75 -1.51 -3.59 -1.08
CA SER A 75 -1.43 -3.14 0.32
C SER A 75 -0.13 -3.61 1.00
N ILE A 76 0.24 -4.87 0.82
CA ILE A 76 1.49 -5.44 1.36
C ILE A 76 2.71 -4.72 0.78
N ALA A 77 2.73 -4.53 -0.55
CA ALA A 77 3.82 -3.81 -1.21
C ALA A 77 3.96 -2.37 -0.69
N HIS A 78 2.84 -1.66 -0.52
CA HIS A 78 2.87 -0.31 0.05
C HIS A 78 3.41 -0.32 1.49
N HIS A 79 3.00 -1.28 2.33
CA HIS A 79 3.48 -1.39 3.70
C HIS A 79 5.00 -1.59 3.76
N TRP A 80 5.57 -2.52 2.98
CA TRP A 80 7.02 -2.75 2.93
C TRP A 80 7.80 -1.53 2.45
N ILE A 81 7.29 -0.82 1.44
CA ILE A 81 7.92 0.42 0.97
C ILE A 81 7.95 1.48 2.08
N GLN A 82 6.86 1.63 2.84
CA GLN A 82 6.81 2.60 3.94
C GLN A 82 7.73 2.20 5.09
N GLN A 83 7.78 0.91 5.42
CA GLN A 83 8.68 0.41 6.45
C GLN A 83 10.15 0.70 6.10
N GLY A 84 10.59 0.38 4.88
CA GLY A 84 11.96 0.67 4.45
C GLY A 84 12.29 2.17 4.46
N LYS A 85 11.32 3.04 4.14
CA LYS A 85 11.50 4.50 4.26
C LYS A 85 11.67 4.97 5.69
N GLU A 86 10.89 4.41 6.63
CA GLU A 86 10.98 4.78 8.04
C GLU A 86 12.29 4.26 8.66
N GLU A 87 12.70 3.03 8.30
CA GLU A 87 14.00 2.47 8.71
C GLU A 87 15.16 3.36 8.26
N ALA A 88 15.19 3.75 6.98
CA ALA A 88 16.20 4.67 6.46
C ALA A 88 16.17 6.04 7.15
N ARG A 89 14.99 6.52 7.54
CA ARG A 89 14.84 7.79 8.26
C ARG A 89 15.38 7.70 9.68
N GLU A 90 15.13 6.60 10.38
CA GLU A 90 15.66 6.36 11.72
C GLU A 90 17.18 6.16 11.70
N GLU A 91 17.71 5.46 10.70
CA GLU A 91 19.16 5.34 10.48
C GLU A 91 19.80 6.71 10.26
N ALA A 92 19.25 7.53 9.36
CA ALA A 92 19.75 8.89 9.12
C ALA A 92 19.70 9.77 10.39
N LYS A 93 18.66 9.62 11.23
CA LYS A 93 18.58 10.32 12.53
C LYS A 93 19.67 9.81 13.49
N ALA A 94 19.94 8.51 13.51
CA ALA A 94 20.97 7.92 14.36
C ALA A 94 22.37 8.39 13.93
N GLU A 95 22.67 8.39 12.63
CA GLU A 95 23.91 8.92 12.07
C GLU A 95 24.09 10.40 12.39
N ALA A 96 23.06 11.22 12.18
CA ALA A 96 23.12 12.65 12.49
C ALA A 96 23.42 12.89 13.99
N LYS A 97 22.84 12.09 14.89
CA LYS A 97 23.15 12.14 16.33
C LYS A 97 24.59 11.72 16.61
N ALA A 98 25.08 10.66 15.98
CA ALA A 98 26.45 10.19 16.14
C ALA A 98 27.47 11.25 15.67
N VAL A 99 27.27 11.84 14.50
CA VAL A 99 28.11 12.94 13.98
C VAL A 99 28.12 14.12 14.94
N LYS A 100 26.96 14.51 15.48
CA LYS A 100 26.87 15.59 16.46
C LYS A 100 27.67 15.27 17.73
N LEU A 101 27.58 14.04 18.24
CA LEU A 101 28.33 13.56 19.39
C LEU A 101 29.85 13.59 19.15
N VAL A 102 30.30 13.12 17.98
CA VAL A 102 31.70 13.14 17.58
C VAL A 102 32.22 14.58 17.53
N ASN A 103 31.47 15.49 16.90
CA ASN A 103 31.85 16.91 16.86
C ASN A 103 31.94 17.53 18.25
N ILE A 104 30.98 17.27 19.14
CA ILE A 104 31.02 17.76 20.53
C ILE A 104 32.26 17.22 21.26
N LYS A 105 32.58 15.93 21.10
CA LYS A 105 33.75 15.31 21.72
C LYS A 105 35.05 15.92 21.22
N MET A 106 35.19 16.05 19.90
CA MET A 106 36.36 16.66 19.27
C MET A 106 36.56 18.12 19.72
N GLN A 107 35.48 18.90 19.82
CA GLN A 107 35.55 20.28 20.32
C GLN A 107 36.02 20.33 21.79
N LYS A 108 35.49 19.45 22.65
CA LYS A 108 35.94 19.35 24.05
C LYS A 108 37.42 18.99 24.17
N GLU A 109 37.91 18.06 23.34
CA GLU A 109 39.32 17.66 23.32
C GLU A 109 40.22 18.81 22.83
N LYS A 110 39.82 19.53 21.77
CA LYS A 110 40.53 20.73 21.29
C LYS A 110 40.66 21.80 22.38
N VAL A 111 39.57 22.10 23.11
CA VAL A 111 39.59 23.06 24.22
C VAL A 111 40.51 22.58 25.35
N MET A 112 40.48 21.29 25.70
CA MET A 112 41.34 20.74 26.76
C MET A 112 42.82 20.84 26.40
N MET A 113 43.20 20.46 25.17
CA MET A 113 44.56 20.59 24.66
C MET A 113 45.03 22.05 24.68
N THR A 114 44.17 22.97 24.26
CA THR A 114 44.47 24.40 24.25
C THR A 114 44.75 24.94 25.66
N LYS A 115 43.92 24.57 26.64
CA LYS A 115 44.13 24.93 28.05
C LYS A 115 45.45 24.36 28.59
N LYS A 116 45.89 23.19 28.13
CA LYS A 116 47.19 22.59 28.49
C LYS A 116 48.37 23.34 27.87
N MET A 117 48.30 23.68 26.57
CA MET A 117 49.33 24.45 25.86
C MET A 117 49.60 25.82 26.49
N LEU A 118 48.53 26.52 26.90
CA LEU A 118 48.65 27.79 27.62
C LEU A 118 49.34 27.64 28.98
N LYS A 119 49.04 26.56 29.72
CA LYS A 119 49.72 26.25 31.00
C LYS A 119 51.20 25.92 30.81
N GLU A 120 51.56 25.33 29.68
CA GLU A 120 52.96 25.02 29.31
C GLU A 120 53.73 26.25 28.79
N GLY A 121 53.11 27.44 28.79
CA GLY A 121 53.77 28.70 28.45
C GLY A 121 53.83 29.01 26.95
N ILE A 122 53.08 28.28 26.11
CA ILE A 122 53.00 28.57 24.68
C ILE A 122 52.24 29.90 24.47
N PRO A 123 52.78 30.86 23.70
CA PRO A 123 52.12 32.14 23.46
C PRO A 123 50.73 31.99 22.83
N LEU A 124 49.78 32.80 23.26
CA LEU A 124 48.38 32.75 22.85
C LEU A 124 48.20 32.87 21.33
N GLU A 125 48.98 33.70 20.66
CA GLU A 125 48.93 33.86 19.19
C GLU A 125 49.31 32.57 18.45
N SER A 126 50.31 31.84 18.95
CA SER A 126 50.70 30.54 18.40
C SER A 126 49.61 29.49 18.62
N VAL A 127 48.99 29.49 19.80
CA VAL A 127 47.90 28.58 20.15
C VAL A 127 46.67 28.80 19.26
N ILE A 128 46.26 30.05 19.05
CA ILE A 128 45.14 30.41 18.16
C ILE A 128 45.43 29.97 16.72
N LYS A 129 46.67 30.17 16.25
CA LYS A 129 47.09 29.78 14.91
C LYS A 129 47.10 28.26 14.69
N ILE A 130 47.43 27.47 15.72
CA ILE A 130 47.49 26.00 15.65
C ILE A 130 46.10 25.36 15.79
N THR A 131 45.26 25.90 16.67
CA THR A 131 43.99 25.27 17.06
C THR A 131 42.78 25.83 16.33
N GLU A 132 42.95 27.01 15.69
CA GLU A 132 41.91 27.79 15.02
C GLU A 132 40.75 28.21 15.95
N LEU A 133 40.95 28.11 17.28
CA LEU A 133 39.97 28.55 18.27
C LEU A 133 40.06 30.06 18.48
N SER A 134 38.92 30.73 18.54
CA SER A 134 38.89 32.17 18.83
C SER A 134 39.14 32.43 20.32
N LYS A 135 39.55 33.66 20.67
CA LYS A 135 39.71 34.07 22.07
C LYS A 135 38.42 33.86 22.89
N ALA A 136 37.25 34.10 22.26
CA ALA A 136 35.94 33.91 22.87
C ALA A 136 35.60 32.43 23.13
N ASP A 137 36.13 31.49 22.33
CA ASP A 137 35.93 30.05 22.53
C ASP A 137 36.75 29.51 23.73
N LEU A 138 37.78 30.25 24.15
CA LEU A 138 38.65 29.88 25.27
C LEU A 138 38.17 30.43 26.62
N GLU A 139 37.39 31.51 26.59
CA GLU A 139 36.81 32.18 27.76
C GLU A 139 35.41 31.65 28.14
N ARG A 140 34.84 30.74 27.33
CA ARG A 140 33.57 30.03 27.56
C ARG A 140 33.72 28.77 28.41
#